data_AF-A0A5C4TAC1-F1
#
_entry.id   AF-A0A5C4TAC1-F1
#
_cell.length_a   1.000
_cell.length_b   1.000
_cell.length_c   1.000
_cell.angle_alpha   90.00
_cell.angle_beta   90.00
_cell.angle_gamma   90.00
#
_symmetry.space_group_name_H-M   'P 1'
#
loop_
_entity.id
_entity.type
_entity.pdbx_description
1 polymer ?
#
loop_
_entity_poly.entity_id
_entity_poly.type
_entity_poly.pdbx_seq_one_letter_code
_entity_poly.pdbx_strand_id
1 'polypeptide(L)'
;MLQTDKTLKAFATKSKYEGKNFQAILKLKFTPIAPKSAIENKARTAFAKPVVQLVDEKLDLNTAFRQVDEEMNKIIAEEMVRLAK
;
A
#
# COMPACT_ATOMS: atom_id res chain seq x y z
N MET A 1 -14.60 -3.28 -8.39
CA MET A 1 -15.25 -2.02 -8.83
C MET A 1 -14.61 -1.38 -10.09
N LEU A 2 -13.52 -1.90 -10.69
CA LEU A 2 -12.91 -1.33 -11.92
C LEU A 2 -13.17 -2.13 -13.22
N GLN A 3 -13.81 -3.31 -13.13
CA GLN A 3 -14.06 -4.20 -14.27
C GLN A 3 -15.55 -4.36 -14.60
N THR A 4 -16.37 -3.35 -14.32
CA THR A 4 -17.74 -3.37 -14.84
C THR A 4 -17.71 -2.93 -16.32
N ASP A 5 -18.57 -3.51 -17.16
CA ASP A 5 -18.62 -3.21 -18.60
C ASP A 5 -18.69 -1.71 -18.90
N LYS A 6 -19.42 -0.96 -18.07
CA LYS A 6 -19.53 0.49 -18.17
C LYS A 6 -18.18 1.20 -18.00
N THR A 7 -17.36 0.74 -17.05
CA THR A 7 -16.07 1.36 -16.73
C THR A 7 -15.01 1.01 -17.77
N LEU A 8 -15.05 -0.23 -18.30
CA LEU A 8 -14.16 -0.69 -19.37
C LEU A 8 -14.40 0.09 -20.68
N LYS A 9 -15.68 0.31 -21.03
CA LYS A 9 -16.06 1.09 -22.22
C LYS A 9 -15.72 2.58 -22.10
N ALA A 10 -15.83 3.15 -20.90
CA ALA A 10 -15.52 4.56 -20.65
C ALA A 10 -14.01 4.85 -20.55
N PHE A 11 -13.18 3.83 -20.31
CA PHE A 11 -11.75 3.99 -20.06
C PHE A 11 -11.04 4.69 -21.22
N ALA A 12 -10.30 5.76 -20.88
CA ALA A 12 -9.47 6.55 -21.79
C ALA A 12 -10.18 7.14 -23.03
N THR A 13 -11.52 7.23 -23.01
CA THR A 13 -12.32 7.87 -24.09
C THR A 13 -12.10 9.39 -24.22
N LYS A 14 -11.60 10.04 -23.16
CA LYS A 14 -11.26 11.48 -23.13
C LYS A 14 -9.75 11.72 -23.02
N SER A 15 -8.93 10.79 -23.50
CA SER A 15 -7.47 10.93 -23.46
C SER A 15 -7.01 12.03 -24.42
N LYS A 16 -5.98 12.80 -24.01
CA LYS A 16 -5.31 13.80 -24.87
C LYS A 16 -4.56 13.19 -26.07
N TYR A 17 -4.38 11.87 -26.07
CA TYR A 17 -3.68 11.14 -27.13
C TYR A 17 -4.70 10.37 -27.97
N GLU A 18 -5.29 11.05 -28.95
CA GLU A 18 -6.31 10.50 -29.83
C GLU A 18 -5.78 9.37 -30.73
N GLY A 19 -6.67 8.51 -31.22
CA GLY A 19 -6.34 7.41 -32.12
C GLY A 19 -5.57 6.24 -31.50
N LYS A 20 -5.33 6.23 -30.18
CA LYS A 20 -4.67 5.12 -29.47
C LYS A 20 -5.69 4.11 -28.94
N ASN A 21 -5.37 2.82 -29.06
CA ASN A 21 -6.20 1.74 -28.53
C ASN A 21 -5.90 1.46 -27.04
N PHE A 22 -6.34 2.36 -26.17
CA PHE A 22 -6.17 2.21 -24.72
C PHE A 22 -6.93 1.02 -24.13
N GLN A 23 -7.99 0.55 -24.79
CA GLN A 23 -8.75 -0.61 -24.32
C GLN A 23 -7.96 -1.92 -24.39
N ALA A 24 -6.85 -1.95 -25.14
CA ALA A 24 -5.98 -3.13 -25.22
C ALA A 24 -5.41 -3.55 -23.86
N ILE A 25 -5.12 -2.61 -22.95
CA ILE A 25 -4.55 -2.94 -21.62
C ILE A 25 -5.53 -3.69 -20.73
N LEU A 26 -6.84 -3.57 -21.02
CA LEU A 26 -7.91 -4.18 -20.25
C LEU A 26 -8.26 -5.60 -20.72
N LYS A 27 -7.67 -6.05 -21.84
CA LYS A 27 -7.89 -7.40 -22.38
C LYS A 27 -7.20 -8.48 -21.56
N LEU A 28 -6.12 -8.12 -20.86
CA LEU A 28 -5.42 -9.04 -19.96
C LEU A 28 -6.11 -9.07 -18.61
N LYS A 29 -6.27 -10.26 -18.05
CA LYS A 29 -6.65 -10.40 -16.65
C LYS A 29 -5.56 -9.75 -15.81
N PHE A 30 -5.96 -8.88 -14.87
CA PHE A 30 -5.01 -8.35 -13.89
C PHE A 30 -4.39 -9.50 -13.12
N THR A 31 -3.07 -9.43 -12.91
CA THR A 31 -2.38 -10.33 -12.00
C THR A 31 -3.07 -10.26 -10.63
N PRO A 32 -3.39 -11.41 -10.00
CA PRO A 32 -3.92 -11.40 -8.65
C PRO A 32 -3.00 -10.59 -7.75
N ILE A 33 -3.56 -9.60 -7.07
CA ILE A 33 -2.80 -8.84 -6.08
C ILE A 33 -2.55 -9.81 -4.92
N ALA A 34 -1.29 -9.93 -4.50
CA ALA A 34 -0.95 -10.73 -3.33
C ALA A 34 -1.81 -10.26 -2.14
N PRO A 35 -2.43 -11.19 -1.39
CA PRO A 35 -3.22 -10.81 -0.23
C PRO A 35 -2.33 -10.05 0.74
N LYS A 36 -2.77 -8.85 1.10
CA LYS A 36 -2.08 -8.02 2.07
C LYS A 36 -2.20 -8.65 3.45
N SER A 37 -1.15 -8.53 4.24
CA SER A 37 -1.24 -8.88 5.66
C SER A 37 -2.21 -7.93 6.35
N ALA A 38 -2.99 -8.43 7.32
CA ALA A 38 -3.92 -7.62 8.11
C ALA A 38 -3.23 -6.44 8.82
N ILE A 39 -1.93 -6.58 9.10
CA ILE A 39 -1.12 -5.55 9.77
C ILE A 39 -0.37 -4.62 8.81
N GLU A 40 -0.44 -4.81 7.49
CA GLU A 40 0.41 -4.09 6.51
C GLU A 40 0.28 -2.56 6.62
N ASN A 41 -0.94 -2.05 6.83
CA ASN A 41 -1.17 -0.61 7.00
C ASN A 41 -0.62 -0.08 8.34
N LYS A 42 -0.73 -0.86 9.42
CA LYS A 42 -0.15 -0.50 10.72
C LYS A 42 1.37 -0.49 10.64
N ALA A 43 1.96 -1.49 10.00
CA ALA A 43 3.39 -1.58 9.76
C ALA A 43 3.90 -0.38 8.96
N ARG A 44 3.25 -0.06 7.83
CA ARG A 44 3.59 1.13 7.03
C ARG A 44 3.59 2.41 7.86
N THR A 45 2.63 2.56 8.76
CA THR A 45 2.51 3.73 9.64
C THR A 45 3.67 3.81 10.61
N ALA A 46 4.05 2.69 11.25
CA ALA A 46 5.20 2.62 12.14
C ALA A 46 6.50 3.04 11.43
N PHE A 47 6.74 2.55 10.21
CA PHE A 47 7.90 2.93 9.39
C PHE A 47 7.88 4.38 8.91
N ALA A 48 6.71 4.97 8.68
CA ALA A 48 6.59 6.34 8.19
C ALA A 48 6.82 7.39 9.30
N LYS A 49 6.51 7.05 10.55
CA LYS A 49 6.52 7.95 11.70
C LYS A 49 7.88 8.63 11.98
N PRO A 50 9.04 7.93 11.97
CA PRO A 50 10.32 8.59 12.23
C PRO A 50 10.87 9.38 11.04
N VAL A 51 10.31 9.24 9.82
CA VAL A 51 10.88 9.80 8.58
C VAL A 51 11.12 11.31 8.68
N VAL A 52 10.16 12.06 9.21
CA VAL A 52 10.31 13.53 9.36
C VAL A 52 11.47 13.87 10.31
N GLN A 53 11.62 13.13 11.41
CA GLN A 53 12.68 13.37 12.39
C GLN A 53 14.06 12.96 11.86
N LEU A 54 14.12 11.94 11.01
CA LEU A 54 15.33 11.53 10.30
C LEU A 54 15.77 12.59 9.28
N VAL A 55 14.82 13.12 8.50
CA VAL A 55 15.10 14.19 7.51
C VAL A 55 15.53 15.48 8.18
N ASP A 56 14.95 15.80 9.34
CA ASP A 56 15.32 16.97 10.15
C ASP A 56 16.61 16.77 10.97
N GLU A 57 17.29 15.62 10.85
CA GLU A 57 18.49 15.25 11.63
C GLU A 57 18.28 15.25 13.16
N LYS A 58 17.02 15.19 13.62
CA LYS A 58 16.63 15.17 15.05
C LYS A 58 16.68 13.79 15.68
N LEU A 59 16.71 12.76 14.84
CA LEU A 59 16.72 11.35 15.24
C LEU A 59 17.71 10.62 14.35
N ASP A 60 18.59 9.80 14.93
CA ASP A 60 19.50 8.98 14.14
C ASP A 60 18.81 7.71 13.63
N LEU A 61 19.36 7.15 12.56
CA LEU A 61 18.79 5.99 11.88
C LEU A 61 18.70 4.75 12.78
N ASN A 62 19.66 4.53 13.67
CA ASN A 62 19.65 3.36 14.55
C ASN A 62 18.55 3.47 15.61
N THR A 63 18.40 4.66 16.21
CA THR A 63 17.31 4.90 17.17
C THR A 63 15.95 4.83 16.49
N ALA A 64 15.81 5.38 15.28
CA ALA A 64 14.58 5.27 14.50
C ALA A 64 14.21 3.80 14.24
N PHE A 65 15.16 2.96 13.81
CA PHE A 65 14.87 1.56 13.58
C PHE A 65 14.55 0.78 14.86
N ARG A 66 15.19 1.12 15.99
CA ARG A 66 14.82 0.53 17.29
C ARG A 66 13.37 0.85 17.68
N GLN A 67 12.95 2.10 17.51
CA GLN A 67 11.57 2.50 17.77
C GLN A 67 10.57 1.79 16.85
N VAL A 68 10.91 1.64 15.57
CA VAL A 68 10.08 0.90 14.62
C VAL A 68 9.97 -0.57 15.02
N ASP A 69 11.06 -1.20 15.44
CA ASP A 69 11.06 -2.60 15.88
C ASP A 69 10.17 -2.81 17.11
N GLU A 70 10.27 -1.92 18.11
CA GLU A 70 9.41 -1.94 19.30
C GLU A 70 7.91 -1.79 18.92
N GLU A 71 7.58 -0.84 18.05
CA GLU A 71 6.21 -0.61 17.60
C GLU A 71 5.67 -1.78 16.76
N MET A 72 6.52 -2.39 15.92
CA MET A 72 6.19 -3.57 15.12
C MET A 72 5.91 -4.80 15.99
N ASN A 73 6.75 -5.06 16.98
CA ASN A 73 6.55 -6.17 17.92
C ASN A 73 5.21 -6.03 18.67
N LYS A 74 4.83 -4.81 19.05
CA LYS A 74 3.52 -4.53 19.63
C LYS A 74 2.37 -4.82 18.66
N ILE A 75 2.47 -4.35 17.42
CA ILE A 75 1.45 -4.58 16.38
C ILE A 75 1.25 -6.08 16.14
N ILE A 76 2.34 -6.85 16.07
CA ILE A 76 2.29 -8.31 15.86
C ILE A 76 1.62 -8.98 17.06
N ALA A 77 2.02 -8.63 18.29
CA ALA A 77 1.43 -9.21 19.50
C ALA A 77 -0.08 -8.95 19.58
N GLU A 78 -0.52 -7.71 19.30
CA GLU A 78 -1.95 -7.36 19.26
C GLU A 78 -2.73 -8.18 18.23
N GLU A 79 -2.16 -8.40 17.04
CA GLU A 79 -2.79 -9.20 16.00
C GLU A 79 -2.86 -10.68 16.36
N MET A 80 -1.81 -11.24 16.96
CA MET A 80 -1.81 -12.63 17.43
C MET A 80 -2.87 -12.84 18.52
N VAL A 81 -3.04 -11.89 19.45
CA VAL A 81 -4.11 -11.92 20.45
C VAL A 81 -5.50 -11.82 19.80
N ARG A 82 -5.65 -10.99 18.75
CA ARG A 82 -6.91 -10.86 18.01
C ARG A 82 -7.32 -12.16 17.32
N LEU A 83 -6.36 -12.89 16.74
CA LEU A 83 -6.61 -14.16 16.05
C LEU A 83 -6.89 -15.34 17.00
N ALA A 84 -6.48 -15.23 18.26
CA ALA A 84 -6.72 -16.26 19.28
C ALA A 84 -8.10 -16.16 19.97
N LYS A 85 -8.89 -15.14 19.64
CA LYS A 85 -10.27 -14.92 20.12
C LYS A 85 -11.29 -15.31 19.07
#